data_AF-A0A9Q0ZE88-F1
#
_entry.id   AF-A0A9Q0ZE88-F1
#
_cell.length_a   1.000
_cell.length_b   1.000
_cell.length_c   1.000
_cell.angle_alpha   90.00
_cell.angle_beta   90.00
_cell.angle_gamma   90.00
#
_symmetry.space_group_name_H-M   'P 1'
#
loop_
_entity.id
_entity.type
_entity.pdbx_description
1 polymer ?
#
loop_
_entity_poly.entity_id
_entity_poly.type
_entity_poly.pdbx_seq_one_letter_code
_entity_poly.pdbx_strand_id
1 'polypeptide(L)'
;MTPVGRGQRELIIGDRHTGKTAVATDTILNQQGQNVICVYVAIGQKASSVAQVVNALQEKGAMEYTIVVAETANSPATLQYLAPYTGATLAEYFMYRERHTLIIYSKQAQAYRQMSLLLRRPPGREAYPGDVFYLHSRLLERAATLSSALGEYDCFTNS
;
A
#
# COMPACT_ATOMS: atom_id res chain seq x y z
N MET A 1 5.68 16.48 14.61
CA MET A 1 6.01 15.70 13.40
C MET A 1 6.50 14.35 13.90
N THR A 2 5.82 13.26 13.57
CA THR A 2 6.20 11.90 14.01
C THR A 2 7.30 11.41 13.08
N PRO A 3 8.54 11.16 13.55
CA PRO A 3 9.60 10.65 12.69
C PRO A 3 9.28 9.21 12.31
N VAL A 4 9.54 8.88 11.05
CA VAL A 4 9.22 7.59 10.46
C VAL A 4 10.52 6.97 9.96
N GLY A 5 10.93 5.87 10.60
CA GLY A 5 12.16 5.16 10.25
C GLY A 5 12.00 4.32 8.97
N ARG A 6 13.12 3.99 8.32
CA ARG A 6 13.11 3.01 7.23
C ARG A 6 12.85 1.62 7.83
N GLY A 7 12.02 0.82 7.15
CA GLY A 7 11.59 -0.50 7.64
C GLY A 7 10.51 -0.46 8.72
N GLN A 8 10.13 0.73 9.18
CA GLN A 8 8.97 0.92 10.06
C GLN A 8 7.66 0.76 9.28
N ARG A 9 6.60 0.37 10.00
CA ARG A 9 5.25 0.24 9.48
C ARG A 9 4.39 1.24 10.22
N GLU A 10 3.85 2.22 9.50
CA GLU A 10 3.04 3.29 10.07
C GLU A 10 1.59 3.18 9.56
N LEU A 11 0.63 3.47 10.43
CA LEU A 11 -0.79 3.46 10.08
C LEU A 11 -1.28 4.90 9.91
N ILE A 12 -1.77 5.25 8.72
CA ILE A 12 -2.48 6.52 8.50
C ILE A 12 -3.98 6.27 8.66
N ILE A 13 -4.48 6.53 9.86
CA ILE A 13 -5.91 6.47 10.18
C ILE A 13 -6.54 7.86 10.23
N GLY A 14 -7.81 7.95 9.86
CA GLY A 14 -8.62 9.17 9.95
C GLY A 14 -9.94 9.02 9.23
N ASP A 15 -10.79 10.04 9.32
CA ASP A 15 -12.10 10.04 8.65
C ASP A 15 -12.02 10.27 7.13
N ARG A 16 -13.15 10.14 6.43
CA ARG A 16 -13.18 10.47 5.00
C ARG A 16 -12.81 11.95 4.80
N HIS A 17 -12.01 12.24 3.78
CA HIS A 17 -11.54 13.60 3.42
C HIS A 17 -10.57 14.26 4.41
N THR A 18 -9.93 13.51 5.32
CA THR A 18 -8.92 14.05 6.25
C THR A 18 -7.49 14.11 5.67
N GLY A 19 -7.34 14.11 4.34
CA GLY A 19 -6.01 14.27 3.73
C GLY A 19 -5.10 13.03 3.72
N LYS A 20 -5.59 11.82 4.01
CA LYS A 20 -4.76 10.59 4.00
C LYS A 20 -4.00 10.38 2.68
N THR A 21 -4.68 10.60 1.55
CA THR A 21 -4.04 10.50 0.23
C THR A 21 -3.03 11.61 0.00
N ALA A 22 -3.25 12.81 0.55
CA ALA A 22 -2.29 13.90 0.47
C ALA A 22 -1.01 13.54 1.23
N VAL A 23 -1.12 13.06 2.47
CA VAL A 23 0.04 12.58 3.26
C VAL A 23 0.81 11.49 2.51
N ALA A 24 0.11 10.52 1.93
CA ALA A 24 0.72 9.47 1.11
C ALA A 24 1.48 10.03 -0.10
N THR A 25 0.86 10.94 -0.85
CA THR A 25 1.45 11.54 -2.04
C THR A 25 2.64 12.42 -1.69
N ASP A 26 2.54 13.24 -0.65
CA ASP A 26 3.64 14.08 -0.15
C ASP A 26 4.81 13.24 0.36
N THR A 27 4.52 12.09 0.98
CA THR A 27 5.56 11.14 1.41
C THR A 27 6.36 10.60 0.21
N ILE A 28 5.68 10.26 -0.89
CA ILE A 28 6.32 9.84 -2.14
C ILE A 28 7.18 10.97 -2.70
N LEU A 29 6.63 12.19 -2.82
CA LEU A 29 7.33 13.35 -3.37
C LEU A 29 8.60 13.68 -2.58
N ASN A 30 8.57 13.54 -1.26
CA ASN A 30 9.73 13.77 -0.39
C ASN A 30 10.85 12.75 -0.60
N GLN A 31 10.62 11.63 -1.30
CA GLN A 31 11.66 10.63 -1.62
C GLN A 31 12.52 11.01 -2.83
N GLN A 32 12.23 12.13 -3.51
CA GLN A 32 13.01 12.57 -4.67
C GLN A 32 14.50 12.70 -4.32
N GLY A 33 15.36 12.03 -5.10
CA GLY A 33 16.82 12.03 -4.87
C GLY A 33 17.31 11.13 -3.73
N GLN A 34 16.43 10.42 -3.02
CA GLN A 34 16.81 9.54 -1.90
C GLN A 34 17.05 8.08 -2.31
N ASN A 35 16.99 7.76 -3.61
CA ASN A 35 17.13 6.40 -4.15
C ASN A 35 16.14 5.39 -3.53
N VAL A 36 14.90 5.84 -3.27
CA VAL A 36 13.81 5.01 -2.76
C VAL A 36 12.79 4.77 -3.88
N ILE A 37 12.46 3.49 -4.13
CA ILE A 37 11.40 3.12 -5.07
C ILE A 37 10.06 3.12 -4.35
N CYS A 38 9.11 3.90 -4.84
CA CYS A 38 7.78 4.03 -4.27
C CYS A 38 6.78 3.12 -4.98
N VAL A 39 5.88 2.48 -4.25
CA VAL A 39 4.80 1.65 -4.77
C VAL A 39 3.48 2.14 -4.17
N TYR A 40 2.62 2.71 -4.99
CA TYR A 40 1.31 3.19 -4.57
C TYR A 40 0.22 2.21 -5.00
N VAL A 41 -0.44 1.58 -4.02
CA VAL A 41 -1.49 0.59 -4.27
C VAL A 41 -2.87 1.20 -4.02
N ALA A 42 -3.55 1.57 -5.10
CA ALA A 42 -4.89 2.14 -5.08
C ALA A 42 -5.95 1.03 -5.17
N ILE A 43 -6.79 0.90 -4.13
CA ILE A 43 -7.74 -0.20 -3.99
C ILE A 43 -9.12 0.34 -3.70
N GLY A 44 -10.09 -0.02 -4.54
CA GLY A 44 -11.48 0.42 -4.39
C GLY A 44 -11.65 1.94 -4.47
N GLN A 45 -10.68 2.64 -5.06
CA GLN A 45 -10.75 4.09 -5.29
C GLN A 45 -11.44 4.37 -6.64
N LYS A 46 -12.02 5.57 -6.78
CA LYS A 46 -12.57 6.00 -8.07
C LYS A 46 -11.44 6.16 -9.08
N ALA A 47 -11.66 5.75 -10.32
CA ALA A 47 -10.66 5.89 -11.38
C ALA A 47 -10.17 7.35 -11.54
N SER A 48 -11.07 8.32 -11.41
CA SER A 48 -10.72 9.75 -11.44
C SER A 48 -9.80 10.18 -10.30
N SER A 49 -9.99 9.64 -9.10
CA SER A 49 -9.13 9.92 -7.95
C SER A 49 -7.72 9.35 -8.15
N VAL A 50 -7.62 8.14 -8.72
CA VAL A 50 -6.32 7.54 -9.04
C VAL A 50 -5.62 8.35 -10.14
N ALA A 51 -6.34 8.74 -11.19
CA ALA A 51 -5.80 9.57 -12.26
C ALA A 51 -5.27 10.93 -11.74
N GLN A 52 -5.97 11.55 -10.78
CA GLN A 52 -5.49 12.77 -10.14
C GLN A 52 -4.16 12.56 -9.39
N VAL A 53 -4.00 11.44 -8.68
CA VAL A 53 -2.74 11.11 -8.00
C VAL A 53 -1.63 10.87 -9.02
N VAL A 54 -1.89 10.07 -10.06
CA VAL A 54 -0.90 9.78 -11.12
C VAL A 54 -0.46 11.07 -11.82
N ASN A 55 -1.41 11.94 -12.19
CA ASN A 55 -1.09 13.23 -12.81
C ASN A 55 -0.25 14.12 -11.90
N ALA A 56 -0.61 14.22 -10.61
CA ALA A 56 0.16 14.99 -9.64
C ALA A 56 1.59 14.45 -9.44
N LEU A 57 1.77 13.13 -9.46
CA LEU A 57 3.09 12.50 -9.42
C LEU A 57 3.86 12.76 -10.72
N GLN A 58 3.20 12.72 -11.88
CA GLN A 58 3.82 12.97 -13.18
C GLN A 58 4.29 14.42 -13.32
N GLU A 59 3.45 15.39 -12.97
CA GLU A 59 3.74 16.83 -13.03
C GLU A 59 4.93 17.21 -12.13
N LYS A 60 5.10 16.51 -11.01
CA LYS A 60 6.20 16.72 -10.06
C LYS A 60 7.42 15.82 -10.34
N GLY A 61 7.43 15.06 -11.43
CA GLY A 61 8.54 14.18 -11.82
C GLY A 61 8.73 12.94 -10.93
N ALA A 62 7.75 12.58 -10.10
CA ALA A 62 7.84 11.46 -9.17
C ALA A 62 7.52 10.09 -9.78
N MET A 63 6.93 10.07 -10.98
CA MET A 63 6.65 8.83 -11.71
C MET A 63 7.91 8.07 -12.14
N GLU A 64 9.09 8.71 -12.17
CA GLU A 64 10.36 8.04 -12.51
C GLU A 64 10.77 6.99 -11.48
N TYR A 65 10.38 7.16 -10.22
CA TYR A 65 10.70 6.27 -9.11
C TYR A 65 9.45 5.68 -8.44
N THR A 66 8.27 5.84 -9.03
CA THR A 66 7.00 5.37 -8.46
C THR A 66 6.28 4.38 -9.38
N ILE A 67 5.87 3.26 -8.82
CA ILE A 67 5.03 2.25 -9.48
C ILE A 67 3.61 2.37 -8.90
N VAL A 68 2.60 2.47 -9.77
CA VAL A 68 1.20 2.55 -9.35
C VAL A 68 0.49 1.24 -9.69
N VAL A 69 -0.02 0.56 -8.67
CA VAL A 69 -0.89 -0.61 -8.80
C VAL A 69 -2.32 -0.17 -8.51
N ALA A 70 -3.20 -0.23 -9.51
CA ALA A 70 -4.54 0.34 -9.39
C ALA A 70 -5.62 -0.70 -9.68
N GLU A 71 -6.38 -1.05 -8.64
CA GLU A 71 -7.64 -1.78 -8.75
C GLU A 71 -8.78 -0.88 -8.28
N THR A 72 -9.50 -0.32 -9.25
CA THR A 72 -10.53 0.70 -9.00
C THR A 72 -11.78 0.10 -8.37
N ALA A 73 -12.70 0.96 -7.91
CA ALA A 73 -14.00 0.54 -7.38
C ALA A 73 -14.84 -0.31 -8.35
N ASN A 74 -14.58 -0.22 -9.66
CA ASN A 74 -15.26 -1.01 -10.68
C ASN A 74 -14.62 -2.39 -10.90
N SER A 75 -13.41 -2.61 -10.40
CA SER A 75 -12.73 -3.90 -10.51
C SER A 75 -13.41 -4.96 -9.63
N PRO A 76 -13.41 -6.24 -10.04
CA PRO A 76 -13.85 -7.34 -9.19
C PRO A 76 -13.20 -7.35 -7.80
N ALA A 77 -13.96 -7.74 -6.77
CA ALA A 77 -13.47 -7.80 -5.39
C ALA A 77 -12.24 -8.72 -5.23
N THR A 78 -12.12 -9.75 -6.07
CA THR A 78 -10.97 -10.66 -6.11
C THR A 78 -9.68 -9.95 -6.51
N LEU A 79 -9.73 -9.07 -7.51
CA LEU A 79 -8.56 -8.28 -7.94
C LEU A 79 -8.19 -7.23 -6.89
N GLN A 80 -9.19 -6.53 -6.34
CA GLN A 80 -8.98 -5.58 -5.24
C GLN A 80 -8.32 -6.25 -4.01
N TYR A 81 -8.68 -7.49 -3.71
CA TYR A 81 -8.05 -8.28 -2.65
C TYR A 81 -6.58 -8.63 -2.94
N LEU A 82 -6.25 -8.91 -4.20
CA LEU A 82 -4.89 -9.31 -4.63
C LEU A 82 -3.94 -8.13 -4.83
N ALA A 83 -4.44 -6.94 -5.19
CA ALA A 83 -3.62 -5.76 -5.49
C ALA A 83 -2.54 -5.43 -4.44
N PRO A 84 -2.81 -5.45 -3.11
CA PRO A 84 -1.78 -5.30 -2.09
C PRO A 84 -0.65 -6.30 -2.19
N TYR A 85 -0.97 -7.57 -2.45
CA TYR A 85 0.03 -8.62 -2.55
C TYR A 85 0.91 -8.44 -3.79
N THR A 86 0.32 -7.97 -4.90
CA THR A 86 1.07 -7.57 -6.10
C THR A 86 2.00 -6.41 -5.80
N GLY A 87 1.50 -5.36 -5.13
CA GLY A 87 2.33 -4.23 -4.70
C GLY A 87 3.49 -4.65 -3.80
N ALA A 88 3.22 -5.47 -2.79
CA ALA A 88 4.25 -6.00 -1.88
C ALA A 88 5.34 -6.78 -2.64
N THR A 89 4.94 -7.59 -3.61
CA THR A 89 5.88 -8.38 -4.42
C THR A 89 6.75 -7.49 -5.31
N LEU A 90 6.20 -6.40 -5.85
CA LEU A 90 6.96 -5.40 -6.60
C LEU A 90 7.96 -4.66 -5.70
N ALA A 91 7.56 -4.27 -4.48
CA ALA A 91 8.46 -3.66 -3.52
C ALA A 91 9.59 -4.64 -3.12
N GLU A 92 9.25 -5.89 -2.78
CA GLU A 92 10.24 -6.92 -2.44
C GLU A 92 11.29 -7.13 -3.53
N TYR A 93 10.91 -7.09 -4.80
CA TYR A 93 11.86 -7.22 -5.90
C TYR A 93 12.99 -6.19 -5.85
N PHE A 94 12.68 -4.94 -5.50
CA PHE A 94 13.69 -3.88 -5.34
C PHE A 94 14.43 -4.00 -4.01
N MET A 95 13.73 -4.38 -2.93
CA MET A 95 14.33 -4.63 -1.63
C MET A 95 15.43 -5.70 -1.69
N TYR A 96 15.18 -6.83 -2.37
CA TYR A 96 16.17 -7.89 -2.59
C TYR A 96 17.28 -7.51 -3.59
N ARG A 97 17.12 -6.40 -4.31
CA ARG A 97 18.12 -5.84 -5.25
C ARG A 97 18.77 -4.59 -4.69
N GLU A 98 18.92 -4.54 -3.39
CA GLU A 98 19.74 -3.53 -2.75
C GLU A 98 19.20 -2.10 -2.87
N ARG A 99 17.86 -1.95 -2.87
CA ARG A 99 17.18 -0.66 -2.97
C ARG A 99 16.17 -0.50 -1.85
N HIS A 100 16.10 0.69 -1.26
CA HIS A 100 15.04 1.01 -0.31
C HIS A 100 13.70 1.18 -1.04
N THR A 101 12.63 0.75 -0.40
CA THR A 101 11.28 0.78 -0.96
C THR A 101 10.28 1.38 0.00
N LEU A 102 9.34 2.13 -0.56
CA LEU A 102 8.20 2.73 0.13
C LEU A 102 6.95 2.13 -0.52
N ILE A 103 6.09 1.48 0.24
CA ILE A 103 4.80 0.99 -0.23
C ILE A 103 3.64 1.59 0.56
N ILE A 104 2.59 1.98 -0.15
CA ILE A 104 1.39 2.57 0.42
C ILE A 104 0.18 1.75 -0.02
N TYR A 105 -0.63 1.30 0.94
CA TYR A 105 -1.85 0.55 0.69
C TYR A 105 -3.09 1.40 0.94
N SER A 106 -4.23 0.95 0.40
CA SER A 106 -5.53 1.53 0.71
C SER A 106 -6.61 0.43 0.82
N LYS A 107 -7.68 0.68 1.58
CA LYS A 107 -9.00 -0.02 1.58
C LYS A 107 -9.08 -1.54 1.22
N GLN A 108 -8.13 -2.39 1.63
CA GLN A 108 -8.16 -3.83 1.29
C GLN A 108 -9.30 -4.60 2.01
N ALA A 109 -9.57 -4.27 3.28
CA ALA A 109 -10.50 -5.02 4.12
C ALA A 109 -11.91 -5.15 3.52
N GLN A 110 -12.40 -4.10 2.85
CA GLN A 110 -13.76 -4.06 2.28
C GLN A 110 -13.95 -5.10 1.17
N ALA A 111 -12.95 -5.27 0.30
CA ALA A 111 -12.98 -6.26 -0.77
C ALA A 111 -13.01 -7.69 -0.19
N TYR A 112 -12.19 -7.95 0.81
CA TYR A 112 -12.15 -9.26 1.47
C TYR A 112 -13.46 -9.61 2.20
N ARG A 113 -14.09 -8.61 2.82
CA ARG A 113 -15.41 -8.74 3.44
C ARG A 113 -16.45 -9.17 2.41
N GLN A 114 -16.50 -8.48 1.26
CA GLN A 114 -17.44 -8.81 0.19
C GLN A 114 -17.26 -10.25 -0.31
N MET A 115 -16.02 -10.66 -0.56
CA MET A 115 -15.72 -12.05 -0.97
C MET A 115 -16.17 -13.07 0.08
N SER A 116 -15.87 -12.81 1.35
CA SER A 116 -16.18 -13.74 2.44
C SER A 116 -17.68 -13.92 2.65
N LEU A 117 -18.45 -12.84 2.54
CA LEU A 117 -19.92 -12.88 2.65
C LEU A 117 -20.55 -13.64 1.48
N LEU A 118 -20.05 -13.46 0.25
CA LEU A 118 -20.52 -14.22 -0.92
C LEU A 118 -20.25 -15.72 -0.78
N LEU A 119 -19.12 -16.07 -0.16
CA LEU A 119 -18.75 -17.46 0.15
C LEU A 119 -19.46 -18.02 1.40
N ARG A 120 -20.39 -17.27 2.00
CA ARG A 120 -21.11 -17.64 3.23
C ARG A 120 -20.20 -18.00 4.39
N ARG A 121 -19.00 -17.40 4.46
CA ARG A 121 -18.14 -17.53 5.63
C ARG A 121 -18.81 -16.84 6.82
N PRO A 122 -18.71 -17.40 8.04
CA PRO A 122 -19.35 -16.82 9.22
C PRO A 122 -18.79 -15.41 9.47
N PRO A 123 -19.65 -14.37 9.48
CA PRO A 123 -19.23 -13.01 9.80
C PRO A 123 -19.04 -12.84 11.31
N GLY A 124 -18.06 -12.01 11.69
CA GLY A 124 -17.84 -11.54 13.04
C GLY A 124 -18.17 -10.06 13.20
N ARG A 125 -17.33 -9.32 13.92
CA ARG A 125 -17.50 -7.88 14.17
C ARG A 125 -17.53 -7.10 12.84
N GLU A 126 -18.49 -6.18 12.72
CA GLU A 126 -18.69 -5.32 11.53
C GLU A 126 -18.83 -6.09 10.20
N ALA A 127 -19.32 -7.33 10.29
CA ALA A 127 -19.46 -8.28 9.19
C ALA A 127 -18.15 -8.73 8.53
N TYR A 128 -16.99 -8.48 9.15
CA TYR A 128 -15.71 -9.03 8.70
C TYR A 128 -15.56 -10.50 9.12
N PRO A 129 -14.91 -11.34 8.30
CA PRO A 129 -14.57 -12.70 8.69
C PRO A 129 -13.51 -12.70 9.80
N GLY A 130 -13.45 -13.77 10.59
CA GLY A 130 -12.52 -13.87 11.74
C GLY A 130 -11.03 -13.83 11.38
N ASP A 131 -10.67 -14.09 10.12
CA ASP A 131 -9.30 -14.10 9.60
C ASP A 131 -8.87 -12.77 8.95
N VAL A 132 -9.66 -11.70 9.05
CA VAL A 132 -9.31 -10.36 8.52
C VAL A 132 -8.02 -9.79 9.13
N PHE A 133 -7.73 -10.14 10.39
CA PHE A 133 -6.47 -9.76 11.05
C PHE A 133 -5.28 -10.45 10.36
N TYR A 134 -5.36 -11.78 10.20
CA TYR A 134 -4.33 -12.57 9.54
C TYR A 134 -4.01 -12.07 8.12
N LEU A 135 -5.03 -11.62 7.39
CA LEU A 135 -4.87 -11.04 6.06
C LEU A 135 -3.95 -9.80 6.06
N HIS A 136 -4.16 -8.85 6.96
CA HIS A 136 -3.32 -7.65 7.02
C HIS A 136 -1.98 -7.95 7.68
N SER A 137 -1.94 -8.78 8.74
CA SER A 137 -0.69 -9.18 9.40
C SER A 137 0.26 -9.85 8.40
N ARG A 138 -0.22 -10.82 7.61
CA ARG A 138 0.62 -11.50 6.62
C ARG A 138 1.17 -10.56 5.56
N LEU A 139 0.39 -9.55 5.16
CA LEU A 139 0.86 -8.55 4.19
C LEU A 139 1.90 -7.62 4.82
N LEU A 140 1.63 -7.12 6.02
CA LEU A 140 2.49 -6.15 6.69
C LEU A 140 3.77 -6.77 7.24
N GLU A 141 3.78 -8.04 7.65
CA GLU A 141 5.02 -8.74 8.06
C GLU A 141 6.01 -8.95 6.91
N ARG A 142 5.59 -8.77 5.65
CA ARG A 142 6.50 -8.78 4.49
C ARG A 142 7.37 -7.51 4.43
N ALA A 143 6.95 -6.46 5.12
CA ALA A 143 7.72 -5.25 5.24
C ALA A 143 8.67 -5.33 6.42
N ALA A 144 9.94 -5.46 6.10
CA ALA A 144 11.03 -5.65 7.04
C ALA A 144 12.27 -4.90 6.58
N THR A 145 13.23 -4.79 7.52
CA THR A 145 14.62 -4.45 7.25
C THR A 145 15.40 -5.75 7.04
N LEU A 146 16.09 -5.88 5.91
CA LEU A 146 17.01 -7.01 5.71
C LEU A 146 18.22 -6.89 6.63
N SER A 147 18.75 -8.03 7.07
CA SER A 147 19.97 -8.08 7.88
C SER A 147 21.16 -7.52 7.10
N SER A 148 22.14 -6.98 7.82
CA SER A 148 23.39 -6.43 7.24
C SER A 148 24.12 -7.37 6.26
N ALA A 149 23.96 -8.69 6.39
CA ALA A 149 24.53 -9.69 5.46
C ALA A 149 23.91 -9.68 4.05
N LEU A 150 22.72 -9.10 3.89
CA LEU A 150 21.98 -8.94 2.63
C LEU A 150 21.87 -7.45 2.22
N GLY A 151 22.60 -6.58 2.93
CA GLY A 151 22.50 -5.13 2.93
C GLY A 151 21.23 -4.60 3.60
N GLU A 152 21.34 -3.45 4.27
CA GLU A 152 20.25 -2.84 5.03
C GLU A 152 19.24 -2.20 4.08
N TYR A 153 18.31 -2.99 3.56
CA TYR A 153 17.23 -2.53 2.69
C TYR A 153 15.88 -2.76 3.33
N ASP A 154 15.00 -1.80 3.09
CA ASP A 154 13.79 -1.62 3.86
C ASP A 154 12.59 -1.54 2.94
N CYS A 155 11.50 -2.16 3.37
CA CYS A 155 10.17 -1.89 2.85
C CYS A 155 9.41 -1.11 3.90
N PHE A 156 9.15 0.16 3.65
CA PHE A 156 8.30 0.99 4.50
C PHE A 156 6.85 0.81 4.09
N THR A 157 5.96 0.41 4.99
CA THR A 157 4.53 0.30 4.69
C THR A 157 3.73 1.40 5.35
N ASN A 158 2.91 2.09 4.57
CA ASN A 158 1.85 2.96 5.09
C ASN A 158 0.48 2.37 4.74
N SER A 159 -0.32 2.01 5.76
CA SER A 159 -1.68 1.45 5.59
C SER A 159 -2.78 2.44 5.96
#